data_AF-A0A8B6BZA7-F1
#
_entry.id   AF-A0A8B6BZA7-F1
#
_cell.length_a   1.000
_cell.length_b   1.000
_cell.length_c   1.000
_cell.angle_alpha   90.00
_cell.angle_beta   90.00
_cell.angle_gamma   90.00
#
_symmetry.space_group_name_H-M   'P 1'
#
loop_
_entity.id
_entity.type
_entity.pdbx_description
1 polymer ?
#
loop_
_entity_poly.entity_id
_entity_poly.type
_entity_poly.pdbx_seq_one_letter_code
_entity_poly.pdbx_strand_id
1 'polypeptide(L)'
;MFNAASKLLEVNTLIKEKELRKTAEKKRDQRRAEKPNDEKNQIPGSSRKSPEKLLKPPEKLHKSPEKAHQSPLKEHKSPEKETHLGHTFKQLVTSLDANSKILEQTVNFLRQAQHPINEGIHPASKIQTPHLAEEIHHNSKEKRQEKMVVQLRLTFMKITDIDTVTQQFEAEILVRAKWMEPLLDGKFGVVFDPHTMWVPNLIVLNLDGGFIIDKHCYKVVHNAPGYGAPLVVWLWRFKGFFKENLELAHFPIDVQDLTISLTTERSDEEIDLIEDSSSLSGVNTGTFMDAQEWDIYTHVETYEGKTTLEYASDETHPIFYAQCRVKRKVGYFLWNIVFIVSLITVLTFTTFSIEPSSADRLGVTITLLLTSVTFKLIVKQSLPTISYLTYLDLYVIAALVFLGLTSAQHAIIRYMSMKYTEAEIIQYDNYSIITLLGIFIAFHVIFAIYMRLTVSLL
;
A
#
# COMPACT_ATOMS: atom_id res chain seq x y z
N MET A 1 -2.34 33.60 -8.32
CA MET A 1 -3.80 33.32 -8.31
C MET A 1 -4.14 31.83 -8.41
N PHE A 2 -3.60 31.06 -9.36
CA PHE A 2 -3.93 29.64 -9.58
C PHE A 2 -3.96 28.76 -8.30
N ASN A 3 -2.95 28.88 -7.44
CA ASN A 3 -2.83 28.04 -6.23
C ASN A 3 -3.93 28.27 -5.17
N ALA A 4 -4.62 29.42 -5.20
CA ALA A 4 -5.77 29.69 -4.34
C ALA A 4 -7.07 29.10 -4.90
N ALA A 5 -7.22 29.09 -6.23
CA ALA A 5 -8.39 28.49 -6.89
C ALA A 5 -8.42 26.97 -6.74
N SER A 6 -7.26 26.30 -6.83
CA SER A 6 -7.12 24.86 -6.58
C SER A 6 -7.56 24.49 -5.15
N LYS A 7 -7.05 25.17 -4.12
CA LYS A 7 -7.45 24.94 -2.73
C LYS A 7 -8.94 25.24 -2.46
N LEU A 8 -9.51 26.24 -3.12
CA LEU A 8 -10.96 26.51 -3.04
C LEU A 8 -11.80 25.40 -3.70
N LEU A 9 -11.31 24.78 -4.78
CA LEU A 9 -11.98 23.64 -5.40
C LEU A 9 -11.95 22.40 -4.49
N GLU A 10 -10.80 22.14 -3.86
CA GLU A 10 -10.58 21.03 -2.93
C GLU A 10 -11.39 21.16 -1.63
N VAL A 11 -11.51 22.37 -1.07
CA VAL A 11 -12.41 22.64 0.07
C VAL A 11 -13.87 22.43 -0.32
N ASN A 12 -14.28 22.85 -1.53
CA ASN A 12 -15.65 22.67 -2.00
C ASN A 12 -16.01 21.20 -2.27
N THR A 13 -15.08 20.37 -2.77
CA THR A 13 -15.32 18.92 -2.91
C THR A 13 -15.46 18.24 -1.55
N LEU A 14 -14.60 18.56 -0.58
CA LEU A 14 -14.69 18.04 0.79
C LEU A 14 -15.99 18.42 1.52
N ILE A 15 -16.49 19.64 1.31
CA ILE A 15 -17.80 20.07 1.83
C ILE A 15 -18.93 19.24 1.19
N LYS A 16 -18.90 19.06 -0.13
CA LYS A 16 -19.91 18.30 -0.88
C LYS A 16 -19.93 16.82 -0.48
N GLU A 17 -18.77 16.24 -0.18
CA GLU A 17 -18.66 14.86 0.30
C GLU A 17 -19.21 14.69 1.73
N LYS A 18 -18.96 15.66 2.64
CA LYS A 18 -19.55 15.66 3.98
C LYS A 18 -21.09 15.72 3.96
N GLU A 19 -21.68 16.54 3.10
CA GLU A 19 -23.14 16.61 2.97
C GLU A 19 -23.74 15.34 2.34
N LEU A 20 -23.03 14.70 1.40
CA LEU A 20 -23.39 13.37 0.89
C LEU A 20 -23.37 12.30 1.98
N ARG A 21 -22.33 12.27 2.83
CA ARG A 21 -22.24 11.33 3.96
C ARG A 21 -23.37 11.54 4.99
N LYS A 22 -23.65 12.79 5.40
CA LYS A 22 -24.82 13.10 6.26
C LYS A 22 -26.15 12.65 5.65
N THR A 23 -26.32 12.84 4.34
CA THR A 23 -27.54 12.44 3.62
C THR A 23 -27.68 10.91 3.56
N ALA A 24 -26.56 10.19 3.43
CA ALA A 24 -26.52 8.73 3.46
C ALA A 24 -26.84 8.17 4.86
N GLU A 25 -26.30 8.76 5.92
CA GLU A 25 -26.65 8.38 7.31
C GLU A 25 -28.13 8.62 7.59
N LYS A 26 -28.68 9.79 7.23
CA LYS A 26 -30.10 10.10 7.41
C LYS A 26 -31.03 9.13 6.67
N LYS A 27 -30.64 8.66 5.47
CA LYS A 27 -31.34 7.58 4.74
C LYS A 27 -31.18 6.21 5.39
N ARG A 28 -30.04 5.92 6.03
CA ARG A 28 -29.78 4.67 6.75
C ARG A 28 -30.63 4.59 8.02
N ASP A 29 -30.80 5.69 8.73
CA ASP A 29 -31.66 5.78 9.91
C ASP A 29 -33.16 5.72 9.56
N GLN A 30 -33.60 6.38 8.47
CA GLN A 30 -34.98 6.18 7.96
C GLN A 30 -35.27 4.71 7.65
N ARG A 31 -34.37 4.00 6.94
CA ARG A 31 -34.50 2.56 6.68
C ARG A 31 -34.47 1.69 7.94
N ARG A 32 -33.97 2.22 9.06
CA ARG A 32 -33.95 1.52 10.36
C ARG A 32 -35.26 1.70 11.13
N ALA A 33 -36.03 2.76 10.83
CA ALA A 33 -37.35 3.03 11.40
C ALA A 33 -38.51 2.31 10.66
N GLU A 34 -38.30 1.88 9.41
CA GLU A 34 -39.34 1.31 8.54
C GLU A 34 -39.36 -0.24 8.45
N LYS A 35 -38.94 -0.95 9.51
CA LYS A 35 -39.16 -2.42 9.59
C LYS A 35 -40.56 -2.74 10.14
N PRO A 36 -41.42 -3.49 9.40
CA PRO A 36 -42.70 -3.96 9.94
C PRO A 36 -42.50 -5.07 10.99
N ASN A 37 -43.40 -5.11 11.97
CA ASN A 37 -43.62 -6.30 12.80
C ASN A 37 -44.43 -7.32 12.00
N ASP A 38 -43.88 -8.50 11.72
CA ASP A 38 -44.66 -9.68 11.36
C ASP A 38 -43.88 -10.97 11.67
N GLU A 39 -44.08 -11.51 12.87
CA GLU A 39 -43.94 -12.95 13.11
C GLU A 39 -44.60 -13.36 14.45
N LYS A 40 -45.87 -13.81 14.39
CA LYS A 40 -46.46 -14.79 15.33
C LYS A 40 -47.88 -15.18 14.93
N ASN A 41 -48.03 -16.41 14.41
CA ASN A 41 -49.19 -17.24 14.70
C ASN A 41 -48.97 -18.70 14.25
N GLN A 42 -48.73 -19.60 15.22
CA GLN A 42 -49.32 -20.93 15.29
C GLN A 42 -48.89 -21.68 16.57
N ILE A 43 -49.86 -22.31 17.24
CA ILE A 43 -49.76 -23.36 18.25
C ILE A 43 -50.97 -24.31 17.99
N PRO A 44 -50.98 -25.59 18.38
CA PRO A 44 -51.01 -26.03 19.80
C PRO A 44 -50.19 -27.29 20.13
N GLY A 45 -49.83 -27.52 21.42
CA GLY A 45 -49.05 -28.72 21.77
C GLY A 45 -48.68 -28.98 23.24
N SER A 46 -49.65 -29.09 24.15
CA SER A 46 -49.62 -29.91 25.39
C SER A 46 -48.49 -29.80 26.45
N SER A 47 -48.84 -29.19 27.59
CA SER A 47 -48.76 -29.78 28.96
C SER A 47 -47.43 -30.32 29.55
N ARG A 48 -46.81 -29.53 30.45
CA ARG A 48 -46.68 -29.81 31.91
C ARG A 48 -45.56 -28.98 32.57
N LYS A 49 -45.91 -28.13 33.55
CA LYS A 49 -45.32 -28.09 34.92
C LYS A 49 -45.93 -26.95 35.76
N SER A 50 -46.16 -27.26 37.03
CA SER A 50 -46.59 -26.43 38.17
C SER A 50 -46.13 -27.17 39.44
N PRO A 51 -46.19 -26.58 40.66
CA PRO A 51 -46.50 -25.19 41.04
C PRO A 51 -45.32 -24.56 41.83
N GLU A 52 -45.33 -23.28 42.22
CA GLU A 52 -45.72 -22.69 43.54
C GLU A 52 -44.87 -21.38 43.67
N LYS A 53 -45.15 -20.35 44.49
CA LYS A 53 -46.24 -20.09 45.44
C LYS A 53 -46.49 -18.58 45.55
N LEU A 54 -47.73 -18.28 45.90
CA LEU A 54 -48.30 -17.01 46.37
C LEU A 54 -47.46 -16.25 47.41
N LEU A 55 -47.55 -14.91 47.39
CA LEU A 55 -48.40 -14.18 48.37
C LEU A 55 -48.92 -12.85 47.80
N LYS A 56 -50.07 -12.38 48.30
CA LYS A 56 -50.80 -11.15 47.89
C LYS A 56 -51.04 -10.23 49.12
N PRO A 57 -51.41 -8.92 48.96
CA PRO A 57 -51.40 -7.92 50.04
C PRO A 57 -52.58 -8.01 51.05
N PRO A 58 -53.75 -7.29 50.98
CA PRO A 58 -54.30 -6.25 50.09
C PRO A 58 -54.68 -4.92 50.83
N GLU A 59 -55.60 -4.11 50.24
CA GLU A 59 -56.58 -3.16 50.87
C GLU A 59 -56.20 -1.66 50.97
N LYS A 60 -57.08 -0.65 50.77
CA LYS A 60 -58.51 -0.49 50.33
C LYS A 60 -58.77 1.05 50.16
N LEU A 61 -59.83 1.66 49.56
CA LEU A 61 -60.98 1.28 48.70
C LEU A 61 -61.74 2.56 48.22
N HIS A 62 -62.25 2.60 46.96
CA HIS A 62 -63.44 3.34 46.42
C HIS A 62 -63.73 4.85 46.74
N LYS A 63 -64.59 5.61 46.02
CA LYS A 63 -65.59 5.43 44.92
C LYS A 63 -65.33 6.48 43.80
N SER A 64 -65.56 6.29 42.49
CA SER A 64 -66.79 5.97 41.70
C SER A 64 -67.66 7.22 41.34
N PRO A 65 -68.45 7.24 40.24
CA PRO A 65 -67.96 7.75 38.93
C PRO A 65 -68.97 8.62 38.12
N GLU A 66 -68.54 9.31 37.06
CA GLU A 66 -69.44 9.68 35.94
C GLU A 66 -68.72 9.97 34.59
N LYS A 67 -69.47 9.98 33.47
CA LYS A 67 -68.96 10.12 32.09
C LYS A 67 -69.24 11.52 31.52
N ALA A 68 -68.29 12.11 30.78
CA ALA A 68 -68.46 12.60 29.39
C ALA A 68 -67.34 13.55 28.89
N HIS A 69 -66.88 13.28 27.65
CA HIS A 69 -66.42 14.22 26.60
C HIS A 69 -65.34 15.32 26.85
N GLN A 70 -64.26 15.19 26.06
CA GLN A 70 -63.47 16.25 25.37
C GLN A 70 -62.72 17.33 26.19
N SER A 71 -61.40 17.09 26.36
CA SER A 71 -60.21 17.97 26.10
C SER A 71 -60.14 19.44 26.58
N PRO A 72 -58.95 20.02 26.86
CA PRO A 72 -57.60 19.44 27.07
C PRO A 72 -56.89 19.89 28.37
N LEU A 73 -55.89 19.14 28.83
CA LEU A 73 -54.91 19.55 29.86
C LEU A 73 -53.51 19.41 29.24
N LYS A 74 -52.81 20.51 28.91
CA LYS A 74 -52.00 21.37 29.80
C LYS A 74 -50.94 20.62 30.59
N GLU A 75 -49.69 20.94 30.25
CA GLU A 75 -48.44 20.48 30.83
C GLU A 75 -48.31 20.90 32.31
N HIS A 76 -47.53 20.15 33.09
CA HIS A 76 -46.72 20.76 34.14
C HIS A 76 -45.28 20.25 34.13
N LYS A 77 -44.35 21.20 34.20
CA LYS A 77 -42.90 21.02 34.06
C LYS A 77 -42.26 20.42 35.30
N SER A 78 -41.13 19.73 35.11
CA SER A 78 -39.99 19.70 36.06
C SER A 78 -38.71 20.13 35.31
N PRO A 79 -38.14 21.32 35.55
CA PRO A 79 -37.11 21.89 34.68
C PRO A 79 -35.73 22.00 35.35
N GLU A 80 -34.88 20.96 35.27
CA GLU A 80 -33.56 21.04 35.94
C GLU A 80 -32.39 20.29 35.27
N LYS A 81 -32.57 19.65 34.10
CA LYS A 81 -31.48 19.01 33.34
C LYS A 81 -31.16 19.61 31.97
N GLU A 82 -32.10 20.33 31.35
CA GLU A 82 -31.86 20.97 30.04
C GLU A 82 -31.05 22.27 30.15
N THR A 83 -31.12 22.97 31.28
CA THR A 83 -30.41 24.23 31.52
C THR A 83 -28.90 24.05 31.52
N HIS A 84 -28.37 23.02 32.18
CA HIS A 84 -26.92 22.76 32.20
C HIS A 84 -26.39 22.44 30.81
N LEU A 85 -27.04 21.54 30.05
CA LEU A 85 -26.58 21.17 28.71
C LEU A 85 -26.61 22.37 27.75
N GLY A 86 -27.67 23.18 27.81
CA GLY A 86 -27.74 24.44 27.06
C GLY A 86 -26.64 25.43 27.43
N HIS A 87 -26.29 25.54 28.72
CA HIS A 87 -25.21 26.40 29.19
C HIS A 87 -23.83 25.91 28.74
N THR A 88 -23.56 24.60 28.83
CA THR A 88 -22.31 23.99 28.34
C THR A 88 -22.18 24.13 26.83
N PHE A 89 -23.27 23.95 26.07
CA PHE A 89 -23.26 24.14 24.62
C PHE A 89 -23.01 25.61 24.25
N LYS A 90 -23.60 26.56 24.97
CA LYS A 90 -23.37 28.01 24.78
C LYS A 90 -21.93 28.42 25.13
N GLN A 91 -21.33 27.81 26.16
CA GLN A 91 -19.91 27.97 26.49
C GLN A 91 -18.98 27.37 25.43
N LEU A 92 -19.30 26.18 24.90
CA LEU A 92 -18.55 25.58 23.79
C LEU A 92 -18.60 26.48 22.53
N VAL A 93 -19.78 26.97 22.14
CA VAL A 93 -19.93 27.88 20.99
C VAL A 93 -19.15 29.19 21.20
N THR A 94 -19.18 29.79 22.39
CA THR A 94 -18.38 31.01 22.66
C THR A 94 -16.88 30.74 22.70
N SER A 95 -16.43 29.57 23.17
CA SER A 95 -15.03 29.18 23.08
C SER A 95 -14.57 28.94 21.64
N LEU A 96 -15.44 28.40 20.78
CA LEU A 96 -15.15 28.19 19.36
C LEU A 96 -15.03 29.52 18.60
N ASP A 97 -15.92 30.47 18.89
CA ASP A 97 -15.88 31.83 18.31
C ASP A 97 -14.65 32.62 18.77
N ALA A 98 -14.25 32.48 20.04
CA ALA A 98 -12.99 33.03 20.56
C ALA A 98 -11.76 32.43 19.85
N ASN A 99 -11.71 31.10 19.69
CA ASN A 99 -10.62 30.43 18.97
C ASN A 99 -10.58 30.84 17.48
N SER A 100 -11.74 31.03 16.84
CA SER A 100 -11.83 31.54 15.46
C SER A 100 -11.25 32.96 15.35
N LYS A 101 -11.56 33.84 16.31
CA LYS A 101 -10.98 35.21 16.35
C LYS A 101 -9.48 35.21 16.61
N ILE A 102 -8.97 34.32 17.46
CA ILE A 102 -7.51 34.15 17.66
C ILE A 102 -6.84 33.68 16.37
N LEU A 103 -7.45 32.75 15.63
CA LEU A 103 -6.95 32.33 14.32
C LEU A 103 -6.97 33.46 13.29
N GLU A 104 -8.04 34.26 13.21
CA GLU A 104 -8.08 35.44 12.34
C GLU A 104 -7.04 36.50 12.73
N GLN A 105 -6.85 36.76 14.03
CA GLN A 105 -5.80 37.66 14.52
C GLN A 105 -4.40 37.13 14.17
N THR A 106 -4.17 35.81 14.29
CA THR A 106 -2.90 35.17 13.94
C THR A 106 -2.65 35.25 12.43
N VAL A 107 -3.67 35.00 11.60
CA VAL A 107 -3.59 35.13 10.13
C VAL A 107 -3.36 36.59 9.73
N ASN A 108 -4.00 37.56 10.38
CA ASN A 108 -3.78 38.98 10.12
C ASN A 108 -2.39 39.45 10.57
N PHE A 109 -1.86 38.90 11.67
CA PHE A 109 -0.48 39.15 12.12
C PHE A 109 0.54 38.58 11.13
N LEU A 110 0.34 37.34 10.65
CA LEU A 110 1.16 36.74 9.59
C LEU A 110 1.07 37.51 8.27
N ARG A 111 -0.08 38.13 7.97
CA ARG A 111 -0.29 38.97 6.79
C ARG A 111 0.38 40.35 6.92
N GLN A 112 0.41 40.92 8.13
CA GLN A 112 1.20 42.13 8.41
C GLN A 112 2.70 41.85 8.35
N ALA A 113 3.14 40.68 8.81
CA ALA A 113 4.53 40.20 8.67
C ALA A 113 4.96 39.88 7.23
N GLN A 114 4.05 39.96 6.25
CA GLN A 114 4.31 39.74 4.82
C GLN A 114 4.44 41.03 3.98
N HIS A 115 4.38 42.22 4.61
CA HIS A 115 4.84 43.44 3.95
C HIS A 115 6.34 43.64 4.17
N PRO A 116 7.09 44.19 3.18
CA PRO A 116 8.55 44.18 3.22
C PRO A 116 9.08 45.07 4.35
N ILE A 117 9.86 44.46 5.25
CA ILE A 117 10.71 45.18 6.19
C ILE A 117 11.82 45.83 5.38
N ASN A 118 11.62 47.09 5.01
CA ASN A 118 12.61 47.90 4.30
C ASN A 118 12.93 49.17 5.09
N GLU A 119 13.53 48.99 6.28
CA GLU A 119 14.13 50.08 7.04
C GLU A 119 15.30 49.56 7.91
N GLY A 120 16.49 50.12 7.70
CA GLY A 120 17.41 50.39 8.81
C GLY A 120 18.28 49.27 9.38
N ILE A 121 18.99 48.47 8.57
CA ILE A 121 20.27 47.88 9.01
C ILE A 121 21.35 48.26 7.99
N HIS A 122 22.37 49.00 8.43
CA HIS A 122 23.57 49.28 7.64
C HIS A 122 24.50 48.04 7.64
N PRO A 123 24.86 47.49 6.48
CA PRO A 123 26.10 46.73 6.32
C PRO A 123 27.18 47.69 5.81
N ALA A 124 28.36 47.64 6.43
CA ALA A 124 29.54 48.29 5.87
C ALA A 124 29.95 47.60 4.55
N SER A 125 30.62 48.37 3.68
CA SER A 125 31.25 47.93 2.41
C SER A 125 30.37 47.20 1.39
N LYS A 126 30.06 47.89 0.28
CA LYS A 126 29.79 47.24 -1.01
C LYS A 126 30.97 46.34 -1.39
N ILE A 127 30.73 45.04 -1.60
CA ILE A 127 31.67 44.15 -2.30
C ILE A 127 30.89 43.37 -3.38
N GLN A 128 30.98 43.88 -4.62
CA GLN A 128 31.09 43.13 -5.88
C GLN A 128 30.49 41.69 -5.95
N THR A 129 29.16 41.53 -6.04
CA THR A 129 28.54 40.18 -6.20
C THR A 129 27.42 39.98 -7.24
N PRO A 130 26.60 40.98 -7.65
CA PRO A 130 25.59 40.72 -8.71
C PRO A 130 26.24 40.43 -10.07
N HIS A 131 27.17 41.29 -10.48
CA HIS A 131 27.82 41.24 -11.79
C HIS A 131 28.62 39.94 -12.01
N LEU A 132 29.23 39.40 -10.96
CA LEU A 132 30.02 38.17 -11.04
C LEU A 132 29.14 36.93 -11.29
N ALA A 133 27.92 36.89 -10.73
CA ALA A 133 27.00 35.78 -10.95
C ALA A 133 26.42 35.79 -12.37
N GLU A 134 26.08 36.97 -12.90
CA GLU A 134 25.63 37.16 -14.28
C GLU A 134 26.74 36.88 -15.30
N GLU A 135 27.98 37.34 -15.05
CA GLU A 135 29.15 36.99 -15.86
C GLU A 135 29.44 35.48 -15.82
N ILE A 136 29.34 34.82 -14.65
CA ILE A 136 29.51 33.37 -14.54
C ILE A 136 28.42 32.65 -15.34
N HIS A 137 27.15 33.06 -15.24
CA HIS A 137 26.06 32.42 -15.95
C HIS A 137 26.21 32.54 -17.47
N HIS A 138 26.48 33.75 -18.00
CA HIS A 138 26.63 33.98 -19.44
C HIS A 138 27.88 33.27 -20.00
N ASN A 139 29.02 33.34 -19.30
CA ASN A 139 30.21 32.59 -19.69
C ASN A 139 30.04 31.07 -19.55
N SER A 140 29.19 30.57 -18.65
CA SER A 140 29.04 29.12 -18.45
C SER A 140 28.48 28.39 -19.67
N LYS A 141 27.56 29.03 -20.42
CA LYS A 141 26.99 28.48 -21.65
C LYS A 141 27.90 28.63 -22.87
N GLU A 142 28.65 29.73 -22.98
CA GLU A 142 29.51 29.98 -24.15
C GLU A 142 30.88 29.28 -24.08
N LYS A 143 31.30 28.81 -22.90
CA LYS A 143 32.67 28.35 -22.65
C LYS A 143 32.82 26.85 -22.33
N ARG A 144 31.72 26.10 -22.22
CA ARG A 144 31.75 24.64 -21.98
C ARG A 144 31.68 23.88 -23.30
N GLN A 145 32.84 23.51 -23.83
CA GLN A 145 32.98 22.62 -25.00
C GLN A 145 33.21 21.15 -24.62
N GLU A 146 33.42 20.86 -23.34
CA GLU A 146 33.70 19.50 -22.83
C GLU A 146 32.48 18.95 -22.06
N LYS A 147 32.20 17.66 -22.27
CA LYS A 147 31.12 16.93 -21.62
C LYS A 147 31.32 16.84 -20.10
N MET A 148 30.29 17.19 -19.35
CA MET A 148 30.31 17.22 -17.89
C MET A 148 30.13 15.83 -17.29
N VAL A 149 31.19 15.26 -16.71
CA VAL A 149 31.09 13.99 -15.98
C VAL A 149 30.60 14.23 -14.56
N VAL A 150 29.49 13.58 -14.19
CA VAL A 150 28.91 13.61 -12.84
C VAL A 150 28.97 12.22 -12.22
N GLN A 151 29.74 12.11 -11.14
CA GLN A 151 29.87 10.88 -10.37
C GLN A 151 28.74 10.79 -9.35
N LEU A 152 27.96 9.72 -9.45
CA LEU A 152 26.81 9.42 -8.62
C LEU A 152 27.11 8.29 -7.65
N ARG A 153 26.64 8.48 -6.42
CA ARG A 153 26.49 7.41 -5.44
C ARG A 153 25.07 7.46 -4.91
N LEU A 154 24.35 6.36 -5.01
CA LEU A 154 23.05 6.20 -4.38
C LEU A 154 23.19 5.43 -3.06
N THR A 155 22.43 5.80 -2.05
CA THR A 155 22.34 5.02 -0.80
C THR A 155 20.89 4.88 -0.37
N PHE A 156 20.41 3.64 -0.33
CA PHE A 156 19.12 3.30 0.27
C PHE A 156 19.26 3.47 1.79
N MET A 157 18.79 4.61 2.31
CA MET A 157 18.91 4.96 3.73
C MET A 157 17.90 4.20 4.58
N LYS A 158 16.73 3.91 4.00
CA LYS A 158 15.65 3.15 4.62
C LYS A 158 14.69 2.64 3.53
N ILE A 159 14.36 1.36 3.55
CA ILE A 159 13.21 0.82 2.81
C ILE A 159 12.15 0.49 3.86
N THR A 160 10.93 1.01 3.65
CA THR A 160 9.88 1.05 4.68
C THR A 160 8.81 -0.01 4.45
N ASP A 161 8.34 -0.17 3.22
CA ASP A 161 7.23 -1.04 2.82
C ASP A 161 7.38 -1.42 1.33
N ILE A 162 6.99 -2.64 0.96
CA ILE A 162 7.07 -3.19 -0.41
C ILE A 162 5.71 -3.78 -0.79
N ASP A 163 4.84 -2.96 -1.38
CA ASP A 163 3.49 -3.37 -1.76
C ASP A 163 3.51 -4.15 -3.08
N THR A 164 3.35 -5.46 -2.95
CA THR A 164 3.31 -6.39 -4.08
C THR A 164 2.06 -6.20 -4.96
N VAL A 165 0.95 -5.71 -4.42
CA VAL A 165 -0.33 -5.54 -5.14
C VAL A 165 -0.35 -4.26 -5.99
N THR A 166 0.19 -3.16 -5.46
CA THR A 166 0.27 -1.88 -6.21
C THR A 166 1.59 -1.69 -6.96
N GLN A 167 2.46 -2.70 -6.93
CA GLN A 167 3.75 -2.75 -7.64
C GLN A 167 4.62 -1.52 -7.35
N GLN A 168 4.82 -1.26 -6.06
CA GLN A 168 5.58 -0.11 -5.58
C GLN A 168 6.28 -0.38 -4.24
N PHE A 169 7.32 0.40 -3.94
CA PHE A 169 7.97 0.39 -2.63
C PHE A 169 8.18 1.79 -2.08
N GLU A 170 8.13 1.96 -0.75
CA GLU A 170 8.43 3.22 -0.08
C GLU A 170 9.88 3.24 0.42
N ALA A 171 10.70 4.15 -0.11
CA ALA A 171 12.10 4.29 0.30
C ALA A 171 12.50 5.74 0.63
N GLU A 172 13.44 5.87 1.55
CA GLU A 172 14.24 7.07 1.78
C GLU A 172 15.64 6.84 1.22
N ILE A 173 16.09 7.75 0.36
CA ILE A 173 17.29 7.62 -0.45
C ILE A 173 18.16 8.86 -0.24
N LEU A 174 19.47 8.64 -0.23
CA LEU A 174 20.49 9.69 -0.27
C LEU A 174 21.31 9.51 -1.55
N VAL A 175 21.15 10.45 -2.48
CA VAL A 175 22.02 10.59 -3.65
C VAL A 175 23.14 11.56 -3.30
N ARG A 176 24.37 11.21 -3.68
CA ARG A 176 25.51 12.12 -3.70
C ARG A 176 25.98 12.25 -5.15
N ALA A 177 25.84 13.45 -5.71
CA ALA A 177 26.41 13.82 -6.99
C ALA A 177 27.70 14.63 -6.77
N LYS A 178 28.73 14.35 -7.55
CA LYS A 178 30.00 15.09 -7.57
C LYS A 178 30.34 15.50 -8.99
N TRP A 179 30.74 16.75 -9.20
CA TRP A 179 31.29 17.22 -10.47
C TRP A 179 32.36 18.29 -10.25
N MET A 180 33.26 18.43 -11.21
CA MET A 180 34.25 19.52 -11.20
C MET A 180 33.60 20.82 -11.67
N GLU A 181 33.91 21.94 -11.03
CA GLU A 181 33.44 23.27 -11.44
C GLU A 181 34.63 24.20 -11.72
N PRO A 182 35.14 24.25 -12.97
CA PRO A 182 36.29 25.08 -13.34
C PRO A 182 36.10 26.57 -13.08
N LEU A 183 34.86 27.09 -13.08
CA LEU A 183 34.59 28.52 -12.88
C LEU A 183 34.81 28.99 -11.43
N LEU A 184 34.99 28.06 -10.49
CA LEU A 184 35.33 28.29 -9.08
C LEU A 184 36.83 28.16 -8.79
N ASP A 185 37.66 27.82 -9.78
CA ASP A 185 39.11 27.71 -9.55
C ASP A 185 39.73 29.04 -9.12
N GLY A 186 40.66 28.98 -8.16
CA GLY A 186 41.24 30.14 -7.47
C GLY A 186 40.28 30.96 -6.58
N LYS A 187 38.96 30.71 -6.59
CA LYS A 187 37.96 31.50 -5.84
C LYS A 187 37.60 30.86 -4.48
N PHE A 188 38.46 31.06 -3.49
CA PHE A 188 38.25 30.53 -2.14
C PHE A 188 37.11 31.25 -1.40
N GLY A 189 36.26 30.48 -0.72
CA GLY A 189 35.20 31.01 0.16
C GLY A 189 33.90 31.43 -0.53
N VAL A 190 33.77 31.20 -1.84
CA VAL A 190 32.50 31.41 -2.56
C VAL A 190 31.50 30.32 -2.17
N VAL A 191 30.31 30.73 -1.72
CA VAL A 191 29.18 29.82 -1.51
C VAL A 191 28.64 29.40 -2.87
N PHE A 192 28.48 28.10 -3.11
CA PHE A 192 27.83 27.59 -4.32
C PHE A 192 26.35 27.99 -4.33
N ASP A 193 25.92 28.71 -5.36
CA ASP A 193 24.53 29.10 -5.57
C ASP A 193 23.91 28.28 -6.72
N PRO A 194 22.98 27.34 -6.41
CA PRO A 194 22.32 26.50 -7.41
C PRO A 194 21.47 27.25 -8.44
N HIS A 195 21.10 28.51 -8.18
CA HIS A 195 20.24 29.28 -9.08
C HIS A 195 21.02 30.00 -10.19
N THR A 196 22.31 30.26 -9.98
CA THR A 196 23.16 30.98 -10.94
C THR A 196 24.23 30.09 -11.56
N MET A 197 24.72 29.09 -10.82
CA MET A 197 25.75 28.14 -11.25
C MET A 197 25.15 26.89 -11.90
N TRP A 198 25.97 26.14 -12.65
CA TRP A 198 25.53 24.90 -13.28
C TRP A 198 25.30 23.80 -12.23
N VAL A 199 24.14 23.14 -12.31
CA VAL A 199 23.74 21.99 -11.50
C VAL A 199 23.21 20.89 -12.43
N PRO A 200 23.36 19.58 -12.11
CA PRO A 200 23.03 18.50 -13.04
C PRO A 200 21.53 18.20 -13.24
N ASN A 201 20.61 18.89 -12.56
CA ASN A 201 19.14 18.72 -12.69
C ASN A 201 18.69 17.24 -12.70
N LEU A 202 19.06 16.47 -11.66
CA LEU A 202 18.67 15.06 -11.57
C LEU A 202 17.17 14.90 -11.27
N ILE A 203 16.55 13.93 -11.92
CA ILE A 203 15.12 13.57 -11.80
C ILE A 203 15.01 12.08 -11.50
N VAL A 204 14.02 11.69 -10.68
CA VAL A 204 13.69 10.27 -10.43
C VAL A 204 12.54 9.87 -11.35
N LEU A 205 12.76 8.90 -12.23
CA LEU A 205 11.81 8.52 -13.28
C LEU A 205 10.66 7.64 -12.76
N ASN A 206 10.98 6.68 -11.90
CA ASN A 206 10.00 5.74 -11.37
C ASN A 206 9.28 6.23 -10.10
N LEU A 207 9.26 7.54 -9.85
CA LEU A 207 8.54 8.15 -8.72
C LEU A 207 7.02 8.09 -8.94
N ASP A 208 6.27 7.52 -8.00
CA ASP A 208 4.81 7.59 -7.98
C ASP A 208 4.34 8.77 -7.13
N GLY A 209 3.56 9.68 -7.74
CA GLY A 209 3.10 10.90 -7.10
C GLY A 209 4.19 11.96 -6.92
N GLY A 210 4.76 12.06 -5.71
CA GLY A 210 5.67 13.14 -5.35
C GLY A 210 6.45 12.90 -4.05
N PHE A 211 7.50 13.69 -3.84
CA PHE A 211 8.38 13.53 -2.69
C PHE A 211 7.72 13.90 -1.35
N ILE A 212 7.79 12.99 -0.38
CA ILE A 212 7.38 13.16 1.02
C ILE A 212 8.43 13.95 1.80
N ILE A 213 9.71 13.70 1.48
CA ILE A 213 10.87 14.46 1.96
C ILE A 213 11.64 14.85 0.71
N ASP A 214 12.06 16.11 0.64
CA ASP A 214 12.98 16.59 -0.39
C ASP A 214 13.94 17.61 0.23
N LYS A 215 15.25 17.33 0.18
CA LYS A 215 16.30 18.11 0.84
C LYS A 215 17.58 18.11 0.03
N HIS A 216 18.05 19.30 -0.33
CA HIS A 216 19.29 19.52 -1.05
C HIS A 216 20.32 20.20 -0.14
N CYS A 217 21.58 19.77 -0.24
CA CYS A 217 22.71 20.41 0.42
C CYS A 217 23.91 20.41 -0.53
N TYR A 218 24.54 21.57 -0.71
CA TYR A 218 25.69 21.74 -1.60
C TYR A 218 26.93 22.07 -0.78
N LYS A 219 28.08 21.49 -1.15
CA LYS A 219 29.37 21.77 -0.56
C LYS A 219 30.44 21.83 -1.64
N VAL A 220 31.22 22.92 -1.68
CA VAL A 220 32.43 22.99 -2.51
C VAL A 220 33.62 22.40 -1.74
N VAL A 221 34.42 21.58 -2.42
CA VAL A 221 35.68 21.04 -1.93
C VAL A 221 36.80 21.51 -2.86
N HIS A 222 37.54 22.53 -2.41
CA HIS A 222 38.75 22.96 -3.10
C HIS A 222 39.89 21.95 -2.83
N ASN A 223 40.79 21.79 -3.80
CA ASN A 223 41.99 20.94 -3.71
C ASN A 223 41.69 19.47 -3.37
N ALA A 224 40.62 18.90 -3.96
CA ALA A 224 40.33 17.47 -3.83
C ALA A 224 41.42 16.63 -4.54
N PRO A 225 42.05 15.66 -3.87
CA PRO A 225 43.11 14.86 -4.48
C PRO A 225 42.58 14.07 -5.69
N GLY A 226 43.28 14.16 -6.82
CA GLY A 226 42.89 13.53 -8.08
C GLY A 226 42.02 14.40 -9.01
N TYR A 227 41.62 15.60 -8.60
CA TYR A 227 40.81 16.52 -9.42
C TYR A 227 41.60 17.80 -9.75
N GLY A 228 41.51 18.23 -11.01
CA GLY A 228 42.22 19.42 -11.52
C GLY A 228 41.52 20.76 -11.25
N ALA A 229 40.30 20.72 -10.72
CA ALA A 229 39.46 21.88 -10.42
C ALA A 229 38.65 21.63 -9.12
N PRO A 230 38.06 22.67 -8.49
CA PRO A 230 37.22 22.50 -7.31
C PRO A 230 36.05 21.54 -7.57
N LEU A 231 35.81 20.64 -6.61
CA LEU A 231 34.74 19.64 -6.70
C LEU A 231 33.48 20.14 -5.99
N VAL A 232 32.37 20.25 -6.70
CA VAL A 232 31.06 20.48 -6.09
C VAL A 232 30.47 19.14 -5.70
N VAL A 233 30.04 19.03 -4.44
CA VAL A 233 29.35 17.86 -3.88
C VAL A 233 27.93 18.26 -3.54
N TRP A 234 26.97 17.70 -4.27
CA TRP A 234 25.55 17.83 -3.97
C TRP A 234 25.07 16.57 -3.25
N LEU A 235 24.45 16.76 -2.08
CA LEU A 235 23.72 15.74 -1.34
C LEU A 235 22.23 16.01 -1.52
N TRP A 236 21.52 15.03 -2.08
CA TRP A 236 20.08 15.05 -2.26
C TRP A 236 19.46 13.91 -1.45
N ARG A 237 18.68 14.26 -0.43
CA ARG A 237 17.97 13.29 0.41
C ARG A 237 16.48 13.42 0.15
N PHE A 238 15.89 12.37 -0.41
CA PHE A 238 14.46 12.34 -0.71
C PHE A 238 13.79 11.07 -0.17
N LYS A 239 12.47 11.14 0.02
CA LYS A 239 11.61 10.00 0.37
C LYS A 239 10.39 10.02 -0.54
N GLY A 240 10.00 8.87 -1.08
CA GLY A 240 8.82 8.74 -1.93
C GLY A 240 8.36 7.29 -2.08
N PHE A 241 7.31 7.11 -2.87
CA PHE A 241 6.90 5.81 -3.41
C PHE A 241 7.50 5.66 -4.81
N PHE A 242 7.99 4.47 -5.13
CA PHE A 242 8.62 4.18 -6.41
C PHE A 242 7.93 2.98 -7.05
N LYS A 243 7.57 3.08 -8.34
CA LYS A 243 7.04 1.95 -9.11
C LYS A 243 8.14 0.96 -9.43
N GLU A 244 7.80 -0.33 -9.32
CA GLU A 244 8.67 -1.43 -9.72
C GLU A 244 7.85 -2.61 -10.25
N ASN A 245 8.25 -3.17 -11.40
CA ASN A 245 7.50 -4.21 -12.11
C ASN A 245 7.86 -5.62 -11.62
N LEU A 246 7.42 -5.96 -10.41
CA LEU A 246 7.81 -7.21 -9.74
C LEU A 246 7.58 -8.50 -10.58
N GLU A 247 8.62 -9.32 -10.74
CA GLU A 247 8.56 -10.63 -11.40
C GLU A 247 8.07 -11.72 -10.45
N LEU A 248 6.75 -11.99 -10.48
CA LEU A 248 6.09 -12.89 -9.53
C LEU A 248 5.96 -14.34 -10.01
N ALA A 249 6.64 -14.74 -11.10
CA ALA A 249 6.53 -16.10 -11.65
C ALA A 249 6.90 -17.18 -10.61
N HIS A 250 7.96 -16.92 -9.84
CA HIS A 250 8.48 -17.80 -8.78
C HIS A 250 7.81 -17.61 -7.42
N PHE A 251 6.76 -16.77 -7.33
CA PHE A 251 6.09 -16.46 -6.07
C PHE A 251 5.55 -17.73 -5.39
N PRO A 252 5.83 -17.96 -4.09
CA PRO A 252 6.34 -17.01 -3.10
C PRO A 252 7.82 -17.21 -2.70
N ILE A 253 8.64 -17.80 -3.58
CA ILE A 253 10.10 -17.90 -3.42
C ILE A 253 10.79 -16.86 -4.32
N ASP A 254 10.13 -15.74 -4.56
CA ASP A 254 10.61 -14.71 -5.47
C ASP A 254 11.74 -13.86 -4.84
N VAL A 255 12.61 -13.40 -5.74
CA VAL A 255 13.66 -12.41 -5.49
C VAL A 255 13.32 -11.23 -6.39
N GLN A 256 13.31 -10.03 -5.84
CA GLN A 256 12.92 -8.79 -6.53
C GLN A 256 14.09 -7.80 -6.50
N ASP A 257 14.28 -7.08 -7.60
CA ASP A 257 15.29 -6.02 -7.71
C ASP A 257 14.61 -4.66 -7.63
N LEU A 258 14.77 -3.97 -6.49
CA LEU A 258 14.16 -2.66 -6.25
C LEU A 258 15.03 -1.57 -6.88
N THR A 259 14.59 -1.05 -8.03
CA THR A 259 15.36 -0.11 -8.85
C THR A 259 15.02 1.34 -8.52
N ILE A 260 16.02 2.22 -8.55
CA ILE A 260 15.85 3.67 -8.62
C ILE A 260 16.51 4.17 -9.88
N SER A 261 15.73 4.84 -10.72
CA SER A 261 16.13 5.32 -12.05
C SER A 261 16.34 6.83 -12.00
N LEU A 262 17.60 7.28 -12.01
CA LEU A 262 17.96 8.69 -12.03
C LEU A 262 18.29 9.14 -13.46
N THR A 263 17.63 10.19 -13.94
CA THR A 263 17.92 10.84 -15.23
C THR A 263 18.25 12.32 -15.04
N THR A 264 18.42 13.05 -16.14
CA THR A 264 18.59 14.50 -16.18
C THR A 264 17.88 15.09 -17.41
N GLU A 265 17.36 16.31 -17.28
CA GLU A 265 16.82 17.13 -18.39
C GLU A 265 17.87 17.46 -19.48
N ARG A 266 19.14 17.12 -19.25
CA ARG A 266 20.26 17.45 -20.13
C ARG A 266 20.56 16.29 -21.08
N SER A 267 20.96 16.62 -22.30
CA SER A 267 21.39 15.65 -23.30
C SER A 267 22.66 14.90 -22.87
N ASP A 268 22.78 13.64 -23.29
CA ASP A 268 23.98 12.80 -23.24
C ASP A 268 25.15 13.36 -24.09
N GLU A 269 24.96 14.45 -24.82
CA GLU A 269 26.09 15.21 -25.37
C GLU A 269 26.68 16.19 -24.33
N GLU A 270 25.88 16.71 -23.39
CA GLU A 270 26.32 17.67 -22.37
C GLU A 270 26.82 16.98 -21.09
N ILE A 271 26.22 15.85 -20.68
CA ILE A 271 26.47 15.25 -19.35
C ILE A 271 26.62 13.71 -19.41
N ASP A 272 27.54 13.18 -18.61
CA ASP A 272 27.65 11.75 -18.29
C ASP A 272 27.25 11.53 -16.82
N LEU A 273 26.45 10.48 -16.57
CA LEU A 273 26.08 10.03 -15.23
C LEU A 273 26.76 8.69 -14.96
N ILE A 274 27.83 8.68 -14.17
CA ILE A 274 28.65 7.49 -13.90
C ILE A 274 28.68 7.14 -12.41
N GLU A 275 29.02 5.91 -12.03
CA GLU A 275 29.22 5.58 -10.61
C GLU A 275 30.47 6.27 -10.01
N ASP A 276 30.36 6.75 -8.77
CA ASP A 276 31.46 7.21 -7.94
C ASP A 276 32.41 6.06 -7.55
N SER A 277 33.42 5.83 -8.39
CA SER A 277 34.49 4.83 -8.17
C SER A 277 35.23 4.97 -6.83
N SER A 278 35.21 6.15 -6.19
CA SER A 278 35.79 6.35 -4.86
C SER A 278 34.89 5.88 -3.72
N SER A 279 33.57 5.78 -3.95
CA SER A 279 32.64 5.30 -2.95
C SER A 279 31.34 4.77 -3.57
N LEU A 280 31.28 3.45 -3.75
CA LEU A 280 30.18 2.73 -4.39
C LEU A 280 28.81 2.97 -3.71
N SER A 281 27.77 2.73 -4.49
CA SER A 281 26.38 2.71 -4.04
C SER A 281 26.14 1.59 -3.00
N GLY A 282 25.08 1.73 -2.19
CA GLY A 282 24.86 0.77 -1.11
C GLY A 282 23.54 0.93 -0.37
N VAL A 283 23.33 0.07 0.62
CA VAL A 283 22.08 0.01 1.39
C VAL A 283 22.36 -0.11 2.88
N ASN A 284 21.58 0.61 3.69
CA ASN A 284 21.60 0.47 5.14
C ASN A 284 20.63 -0.65 5.58
N THR A 285 21.16 -1.85 5.77
CA THR A 285 20.37 -3.01 6.19
C THR A 285 19.87 -2.89 7.65
N GLY A 286 20.55 -2.11 8.50
CA GLY A 286 20.17 -1.92 9.90
C GLY A 286 18.93 -1.05 10.14
N THR A 287 18.44 -0.37 9.10
CA THR A 287 17.21 0.46 9.11
C THR A 287 16.07 -0.14 8.30
N PHE A 288 16.25 -1.34 7.74
CA PHE A 288 15.22 -2.02 6.95
C PHE A 288 14.02 -2.40 7.84
N MET A 289 12.84 -1.84 7.53
CA MET A 289 11.64 -2.11 8.33
C MET A 289 10.94 -3.40 7.93
N ASP A 290 10.97 -3.76 6.66
CA ASP A 290 10.22 -4.89 6.10
C ASP A 290 10.97 -6.24 6.23
N ALA A 291 11.83 -6.33 7.25
CA ALA A 291 12.62 -7.52 7.57
C ALA A 291 11.77 -8.71 8.08
N GLN A 292 10.46 -8.55 8.20
CA GLN A 292 9.52 -9.62 8.57
C GLN A 292 9.06 -10.42 7.35
N GLU A 293 8.81 -9.76 6.21
CA GLU A 293 8.44 -10.42 4.95
C GLU A 293 9.65 -10.66 4.04
N TRP A 294 10.72 -9.87 4.15
CA TRP A 294 11.85 -9.92 3.22
C TRP A 294 13.20 -10.10 3.91
N ASP A 295 14.17 -10.66 3.18
CA ASP A 295 15.61 -10.58 3.47
C ASP A 295 16.28 -9.67 2.44
N ILE A 296 17.06 -8.70 2.90
CA ILE A 296 17.71 -7.68 2.07
C ILE A 296 19.17 -8.03 1.80
N TYR A 297 19.62 -7.93 0.55
CA TYR A 297 21.03 -8.12 0.20
C TYR A 297 21.84 -6.87 0.57
N THR A 298 23.13 -7.04 0.89
CA THR A 298 23.99 -5.96 1.36
C THR A 298 24.59 -5.11 0.25
N HIS A 299 24.54 -5.58 -0.99
CA HIS A 299 25.09 -4.91 -2.16
C HIS A 299 23.99 -4.23 -2.97
N VAL A 300 24.36 -3.14 -3.65
CA VAL A 300 23.53 -2.45 -4.64
C VAL A 300 24.24 -2.59 -5.98
N GLU A 301 23.52 -3.08 -6.98
CA GLU A 301 24.03 -3.19 -8.35
C GLU A 301 23.71 -1.89 -9.09
N THR A 302 24.65 -1.34 -9.85
CA THR A 302 24.45 -0.08 -10.60
C THR A 302 24.87 -0.24 -12.04
N TYR A 303 24.13 0.38 -12.95
CA TYR A 303 24.43 0.37 -14.38
C TYR A 303 23.92 1.63 -15.05
N GLU A 304 24.51 1.94 -16.20
CA GLU A 304 24.25 3.11 -17.00
C GLU A 304 23.36 2.75 -18.19
N GLY A 305 22.49 3.66 -18.60
CA GLY A 305 21.61 3.52 -19.75
C GLY A 305 21.30 4.86 -20.40
N LYS A 306 20.46 4.85 -21.44
CA LYS A 306 20.03 6.06 -22.17
C LYS A 306 18.55 5.98 -22.52
N THR A 307 17.87 7.12 -22.54
CA THR A 307 16.44 7.27 -22.87
C THR A 307 16.22 8.40 -23.85
N THR A 308 15.24 8.25 -24.74
CA THR A 308 14.64 9.33 -25.55
C THR A 308 13.15 9.51 -25.25
N LEU A 309 12.55 8.49 -24.60
CA LEU A 309 11.09 8.28 -24.61
C LEU A 309 10.33 9.27 -23.71
N GLU A 310 10.99 9.76 -22.66
CA GLU A 310 10.35 10.55 -21.60
C GLU A 310 10.20 12.03 -21.94
N TYR A 311 11.03 12.54 -22.86
CA TYR A 311 11.06 13.95 -23.24
C TYR A 311 10.37 14.25 -24.58
N ALA A 312 9.86 13.22 -25.28
CA ALA A 312 9.28 13.33 -26.63
C ALA A 312 10.17 14.11 -27.62
N SER A 313 11.48 13.93 -27.47
CA SER A 313 12.55 14.59 -28.21
C SER A 313 13.38 13.54 -28.98
N ASP A 314 14.07 13.98 -30.04
CA ASP A 314 15.10 13.17 -30.70
C ASP A 314 16.41 13.11 -29.86
N GLU A 315 16.53 13.95 -28.82
CA GLU A 315 17.68 13.98 -27.92
C GLU A 315 17.69 12.79 -26.96
N THR A 316 18.88 12.18 -26.79
CA THR A 316 19.15 11.11 -25.83
C THR A 316 19.60 11.68 -24.49
N HIS A 317 19.02 11.20 -23.39
CA HIS A 317 19.37 11.56 -22.02
C HIS A 317 19.99 10.35 -21.29
N PRO A 318 21.02 10.54 -20.45
CA PRO A 318 21.63 9.45 -19.70
C PRO A 318 20.79 9.07 -18.48
N ILE A 319 20.69 7.77 -18.20
CA ILE A 319 20.08 7.22 -16.97
C ILE A 319 21.15 6.48 -16.16
N PHE A 320 21.13 6.71 -14.85
CA PHE A 320 21.83 5.91 -13.86
C PHE A 320 20.82 5.09 -13.05
N TYR A 321 20.96 3.76 -13.10
CA TYR A 321 20.13 2.83 -12.35
C TYR A 321 20.87 2.34 -11.10
N ALA A 322 20.17 2.23 -9.97
CA ALA A 322 20.65 1.58 -8.77
C ALA A 322 19.62 0.57 -8.25
N GLN A 323 20.02 -0.70 -8.14
CA GLN A 323 19.16 -1.82 -7.79
C GLN A 323 19.53 -2.43 -6.43
N CYS A 324 18.54 -2.54 -5.55
CA CYS A 324 18.66 -3.20 -4.26
C CYS A 324 17.86 -4.52 -4.28
N ARG A 325 18.56 -5.66 -4.22
CA ARG A 325 17.94 -6.98 -4.27
C ARG A 325 17.31 -7.36 -2.92
N VAL A 326 16.11 -7.94 -2.95
CA VAL A 326 15.37 -8.47 -1.79
C VAL A 326 14.78 -9.85 -2.08
N LYS A 327 14.76 -10.75 -1.09
CA LYS A 327 14.24 -12.12 -1.19
C LYS A 327 13.05 -12.35 -0.25
N ARG A 328 11.95 -12.92 -0.74
CA ARG A 328 10.73 -13.09 0.06
C ARG A 328 10.82 -14.27 1.03
N LYS A 329 10.27 -14.10 2.23
CA LYS A 329 10.14 -15.14 3.27
C LYS A 329 8.92 -16.01 3.01
N VAL A 330 9.16 -17.12 2.31
CA VAL A 330 8.15 -18.12 1.90
C VAL A 330 7.26 -18.67 3.04
N GLY A 331 7.71 -18.59 4.30
CA GLY A 331 7.10 -19.27 5.44
C GLY A 331 5.63 -18.94 5.70
N TYR A 332 5.22 -17.69 5.51
CA TYR A 332 3.82 -17.27 5.67
C TYR A 332 2.90 -17.99 4.65
N PHE A 333 3.32 -18.05 3.40
CA PHE A 333 2.53 -18.63 2.31
C PHE A 333 2.47 -20.17 2.38
N LEU A 334 3.53 -20.83 2.90
CA LEU A 334 3.50 -22.27 3.16
C LEU A 334 2.42 -22.63 4.20
N TRP A 335 2.38 -21.92 5.34
CA TRP A 335 1.45 -22.22 6.42
C TRP A 335 0.01 -21.76 6.15
N ASN A 336 -0.19 -20.61 5.51
CA ASN A 336 -1.53 -20.05 5.31
C ASN A 336 -2.17 -20.45 3.98
N ILE A 337 -1.42 -20.91 2.99
CA ILE A 337 -1.98 -21.30 1.67
C ILE A 337 -1.71 -22.77 1.37
N VAL A 338 -0.45 -23.18 1.27
CA VAL A 338 -0.12 -24.56 0.86
C VAL A 338 -0.71 -25.57 1.85
N PHE A 339 -0.55 -25.35 3.15
CA PHE A 339 -1.14 -26.21 4.19
C PHE A 339 -2.68 -26.20 4.18
N ILE A 340 -3.34 -25.04 4.04
CA ILE A 340 -4.81 -24.98 4.01
C ILE A 340 -5.38 -25.70 2.79
N VAL A 341 -4.79 -25.50 1.61
CA VAL A 341 -5.21 -26.18 0.37
C VAL A 341 -4.93 -27.67 0.46
N SER A 342 -3.79 -28.08 1.03
CA SER A 342 -3.49 -29.49 1.31
C SER A 342 -4.56 -30.12 2.22
N LEU A 343 -4.96 -29.44 3.31
CA LEU A 343 -6.05 -29.91 4.17
C LEU A 343 -7.38 -30.05 3.42
N ILE A 344 -7.78 -29.07 2.60
CA ILE A 344 -9.01 -29.14 1.78
C ILE A 344 -8.96 -30.35 0.83
N THR A 345 -7.80 -30.61 0.20
CA THR A 345 -7.65 -31.80 -0.64
C THR A 345 -7.65 -33.11 0.16
N VAL A 346 -7.07 -33.16 1.37
CA VAL A 346 -7.11 -34.35 2.23
C VAL A 346 -8.55 -34.65 2.68
N LEU A 347 -9.37 -33.63 2.93
CA LEU A 347 -10.78 -33.82 3.27
C LEU A 347 -11.57 -34.56 2.18
N THR A 348 -11.11 -34.54 0.92
CA THR A 348 -11.75 -35.33 -0.15
C THR A 348 -11.71 -36.83 0.14
N PHE A 349 -10.73 -37.34 0.89
CA PHE A 349 -10.67 -38.77 1.22
C PHE A 349 -11.76 -39.21 2.21
N THR A 350 -12.40 -38.26 2.93
CA THR A 350 -13.52 -38.59 3.83
C THR A 350 -14.76 -39.08 3.08
N THR A 351 -14.91 -38.74 1.79
CA THR A 351 -16.03 -39.21 0.95
C THR A 351 -16.00 -40.72 0.71
N PHE A 352 -14.85 -41.39 0.92
CA PHE A 352 -14.71 -42.85 0.88
C PHE A 352 -15.20 -43.55 2.15
N SER A 353 -15.59 -42.81 3.19
CA SER A 353 -16.33 -43.36 4.34
C SER A 353 -17.86 -43.45 4.09
N ILE A 354 -18.35 -42.88 2.98
CA ILE A 354 -19.75 -42.89 2.58
C ILE A 354 -19.95 -43.98 1.51
N GLU A 355 -21.08 -44.69 1.58
CA GLU A 355 -21.41 -45.77 0.66
C GLU A 355 -21.30 -45.34 -0.82
N PRO A 356 -20.65 -46.13 -1.70
CA PRO A 356 -20.44 -45.77 -3.11
C PRO A 356 -21.70 -45.42 -3.92
N SER A 357 -22.87 -45.90 -3.49
CA SER A 357 -24.16 -45.63 -4.12
C SER A 357 -24.75 -44.26 -3.75
N SER A 358 -24.29 -43.59 -2.68
CA SER A 358 -24.91 -42.36 -2.21
C SER A 358 -24.56 -41.14 -3.07
N ALA A 359 -25.57 -40.29 -3.31
CA ALA A 359 -25.39 -38.98 -3.92
C ALA A 359 -24.60 -38.00 -3.02
N ASP A 360 -24.53 -38.26 -1.71
CA ASP A 360 -23.87 -37.37 -0.73
C ASP A 360 -22.36 -37.20 -1.02
N ARG A 361 -21.71 -38.24 -1.59
CA ARG A 361 -20.30 -38.18 -2.01
C ARG A 361 -20.05 -37.04 -3.00
N LEU A 362 -20.95 -36.87 -3.98
CA LEU A 362 -20.89 -35.78 -4.94
C LEU A 362 -21.16 -34.43 -4.28
N GLY A 363 -22.14 -34.35 -3.37
CA GLY A 363 -22.46 -33.13 -2.61
C GLY A 363 -21.26 -32.59 -1.81
N VAL A 364 -20.57 -33.46 -1.07
CA VAL A 364 -19.36 -33.13 -0.31
C VAL A 364 -18.24 -32.69 -1.24
N THR A 365 -17.98 -33.43 -2.33
CA THR A 365 -16.85 -33.12 -3.22
C THR A 365 -17.06 -31.82 -4.00
N ILE A 366 -18.29 -31.52 -4.45
CA ILE A 366 -18.64 -30.24 -5.08
C ILE A 366 -18.48 -29.09 -4.08
N THR A 367 -18.81 -29.31 -2.80
CA THR A 367 -18.62 -28.31 -1.74
C THR A 367 -17.13 -28.04 -1.51
N LEU A 368 -16.28 -29.08 -1.41
CA LEU A 368 -14.83 -28.93 -1.30
C LEU A 368 -14.23 -28.21 -2.52
N LEU A 369 -14.72 -28.50 -3.73
CA LEU A 369 -14.33 -27.80 -4.96
C LEU A 369 -14.67 -26.31 -4.87
N LEU A 370 -15.90 -25.96 -4.45
CA LEU A 370 -16.33 -24.57 -4.27
C LEU A 370 -15.54 -23.85 -3.17
N THR A 371 -15.23 -24.53 -2.05
CA THR A 371 -14.36 -24.00 -0.99
C THR A 371 -12.96 -23.71 -1.54
N SER A 372 -12.38 -24.62 -2.34
CA SER A 372 -11.06 -24.42 -2.94
C SER A 372 -11.05 -23.27 -3.98
N VAL A 373 -12.11 -23.13 -4.79
CA VAL A 373 -12.27 -21.96 -5.70
C VAL A 373 -12.39 -20.66 -4.91
N THR A 374 -13.19 -20.64 -3.84
CA THR A 374 -13.33 -19.47 -2.96
C THR A 374 -12.01 -19.09 -2.33
N PHE A 375 -11.24 -20.08 -1.84
CA PHE A 375 -9.91 -19.86 -1.29
C PHE A 375 -8.93 -19.30 -2.33
N LYS A 376 -8.92 -19.83 -3.56
CA LYS A 376 -8.13 -19.27 -4.68
C LYS A 376 -8.47 -17.80 -4.93
N LEU A 377 -9.76 -17.44 -4.93
CA LEU A 377 -10.20 -16.06 -5.16
C LEU A 377 -9.77 -15.11 -4.04
N ILE A 378 -9.69 -15.58 -2.79
CA ILE A 378 -9.15 -14.81 -1.66
C ILE A 378 -7.64 -14.60 -1.85
N VAL A 379 -6.88 -15.65 -2.13
CA VAL A 379 -5.42 -15.57 -2.35
C VAL A 379 -5.07 -14.63 -3.50
N LYS A 380 -5.87 -14.62 -4.58
CA LYS A 380 -5.68 -13.71 -5.71
C LYS A 380 -5.75 -12.22 -5.32
N GLN A 381 -6.41 -11.86 -4.22
CA GLN A 381 -6.48 -10.46 -3.76
C GLN A 381 -5.16 -9.96 -3.13
N SER A 382 -4.27 -10.88 -2.74
CA SER A 382 -2.93 -10.56 -2.22
C SER A 382 -1.86 -10.46 -3.32
N LEU A 383 -2.25 -10.54 -4.59
CA LEU A 383 -1.37 -10.48 -5.75
C LEU A 383 -1.89 -9.47 -6.79
N PRO A 384 -1.01 -8.80 -7.54
CA PRO A 384 -1.40 -7.94 -8.65
C PRO A 384 -2.01 -8.79 -9.79
N THR A 385 -2.79 -8.16 -10.66
CA THR A 385 -3.43 -8.84 -11.79
C THR A 385 -2.43 -9.10 -12.94
N ILE A 386 -1.62 -10.15 -12.79
CA ILE A 386 -0.67 -10.64 -13.79
C ILE A 386 -1.32 -11.59 -14.81
N SER A 387 -0.71 -11.69 -16.00
CA SER A 387 -1.19 -12.49 -17.13
C SER A 387 -0.75 -13.96 -17.07
N TYR A 388 0.37 -14.24 -16.38
CA TYR A 388 0.95 -15.57 -16.21
C TYR A 388 0.56 -16.19 -14.86
N LEU A 389 0.73 -17.51 -14.73
CA LEU A 389 0.47 -18.25 -13.49
C LEU A 389 1.72 -18.22 -12.58
N THR A 390 1.53 -17.97 -11.29
CA THR A 390 2.59 -18.17 -10.27
C THR A 390 2.77 -19.65 -9.93
N TYR A 391 3.88 -20.00 -9.28
CA TYR A 391 4.07 -21.36 -8.73
C TYR A 391 3.00 -21.70 -7.68
N LEU A 392 2.56 -20.71 -6.90
CA LEU A 392 1.45 -20.88 -5.97
C LEU A 392 0.13 -21.16 -6.71
N ASP A 393 -0.18 -20.40 -7.77
CA ASP A 393 -1.39 -20.65 -8.59
C ASP A 393 -1.38 -22.05 -9.18
N LEU A 394 -0.23 -22.54 -9.64
CA LEU A 394 -0.09 -23.89 -10.18
C LEU A 394 -0.43 -24.96 -9.12
N TYR A 395 0.02 -24.79 -7.88
CA TYR A 395 -0.34 -25.69 -6.77
C TYR A 395 -1.85 -25.66 -6.48
N VAL A 396 -2.46 -24.47 -6.41
CA VAL A 396 -3.90 -24.32 -6.15
C VAL A 396 -4.75 -24.84 -7.31
N ILE A 397 -4.31 -24.66 -8.57
CA ILE A 397 -4.98 -25.21 -9.76
C ILE A 397 -4.86 -26.74 -9.79
N ALA A 398 -3.70 -27.31 -9.45
CA ALA A 398 -3.53 -28.75 -9.36
C ALA A 398 -4.44 -29.37 -8.29
N ALA A 399 -4.58 -28.73 -7.12
CA ALA A 399 -5.55 -29.11 -6.09
C ALA A 399 -7.00 -29.06 -6.59
N LEU A 400 -7.39 -28.01 -7.32
CA LEU A 400 -8.71 -27.90 -7.96
C LEU A 400 -8.96 -29.00 -9.00
N VAL A 401 -7.97 -29.32 -9.83
CA VAL A 401 -8.04 -30.42 -10.80
C VAL A 401 -8.19 -31.77 -10.09
N PHE A 402 -7.46 -32.00 -9.00
CA PHE A 402 -7.58 -33.22 -8.19
C PHE A 402 -8.98 -33.39 -7.57
N LEU A 403 -9.58 -32.31 -7.04
CA LEU A 403 -10.97 -32.32 -6.55
C LEU A 403 -11.98 -32.54 -7.68
N GLY A 404 -11.73 -31.98 -8.87
CA GLY A 404 -12.53 -32.20 -10.08
C GLY A 404 -12.48 -33.65 -10.56
N LEU A 405 -11.29 -34.25 -10.61
CA LEU A 405 -11.09 -35.66 -10.95
C LEU A 405 -11.75 -36.60 -9.92
N THR A 406 -11.68 -36.27 -8.63
CA THR A 406 -12.37 -37.02 -7.57
C THR A 406 -13.90 -36.91 -7.72
N SER A 407 -14.41 -35.73 -8.06
CA SER A 407 -15.84 -35.53 -8.35
C SER A 407 -16.29 -36.38 -9.56
N ALA A 408 -15.48 -36.43 -10.62
CA ALA A 408 -15.75 -37.26 -11.79
C ALA A 408 -15.70 -38.77 -11.45
N GLN A 409 -14.74 -39.21 -10.62
CA GLN A 409 -14.66 -40.60 -10.15
C GLN A 409 -15.93 -41.00 -9.37
N HIS A 410 -16.41 -40.16 -8.45
CA HIS A 410 -17.67 -40.45 -7.73
C HIS A 410 -18.88 -40.51 -8.67
N ALA A 411 -18.95 -39.66 -9.69
CA ALA A 411 -20.03 -39.71 -10.69
C ALA A 411 -19.98 -41.02 -11.52
N ILE A 412 -18.78 -41.46 -11.90
CA ILE A 412 -18.57 -42.74 -12.61
C ILE A 412 -18.96 -43.92 -11.71
N ILE A 413 -18.51 -43.97 -10.46
CA ILE A 413 -18.89 -45.02 -9.51
C ILE A 413 -20.40 -45.06 -9.29
N ARG A 414 -21.06 -43.90 -9.16
CA ARG A 414 -22.52 -43.83 -9.05
C ARG A 414 -23.23 -44.38 -10.29
N TYR A 415 -22.73 -44.08 -11.49
CA TYR A 415 -23.26 -44.64 -12.73
C TYR A 415 -23.05 -46.16 -12.83
N MET A 416 -21.87 -46.65 -12.45
CA MET A 416 -21.55 -48.08 -12.43
C MET A 416 -22.41 -48.84 -11.41
N SER A 417 -22.76 -48.22 -10.26
CA SER A 417 -23.65 -48.80 -9.24
C SER A 417 -25.08 -49.10 -9.74
N MET A 418 -25.47 -48.59 -10.92
CA MET A 418 -26.74 -48.93 -11.57
C MET A 418 -26.64 -50.14 -12.51
N LYS A 419 -25.44 -50.70 -12.72
CA LYS A 419 -25.15 -51.73 -13.74
C LYS A 419 -24.43 -52.98 -13.21
N TYR A 420 -23.61 -52.83 -12.17
CA TYR A 420 -22.77 -53.89 -11.61
C TYR A 420 -23.22 -54.26 -10.20
N THR A 421 -22.72 -55.39 -9.68
CA THR A 421 -23.03 -55.83 -8.32
C THR A 421 -22.30 -54.99 -7.27
N GLU A 422 -22.86 -54.88 -6.07
CA GLU A 422 -22.27 -54.11 -4.96
C GLU A 422 -20.83 -54.54 -4.63
N ALA A 423 -20.55 -55.84 -4.70
CA ALA A 423 -19.21 -56.38 -4.46
C ALA A 423 -18.17 -55.89 -5.48
N GLU A 424 -18.52 -55.83 -6.77
CA GLU A 424 -17.66 -55.28 -7.82
C GLU A 424 -17.43 -53.77 -7.61
N ILE A 425 -18.47 -53.02 -7.24
CA ILE A 425 -18.39 -51.59 -6.99
C ILE A 425 -17.48 -51.26 -5.80
N ILE A 426 -17.60 -52.00 -4.69
CA ILE A 426 -16.71 -51.87 -3.53
C ILE A 426 -15.26 -52.15 -3.93
N GLN A 427 -15.02 -53.14 -4.80
CA GLN A 427 -13.68 -53.43 -5.31
C GLN A 427 -13.12 -52.28 -6.17
N TYR A 428 -13.92 -51.71 -7.09
CA TYR A 428 -13.51 -50.57 -7.91
C TYR A 428 -13.28 -49.28 -7.09
N ASP A 429 -14.08 -49.04 -6.05
CA ASP A 429 -13.90 -47.89 -5.16
C ASP A 429 -12.63 -48.02 -4.29
N ASN A 430 -12.33 -49.24 -3.82
CA ASN A 430 -11.07 -49.57 -3.13
C ASN A 430 -9.84 -49.37 -4.04
N TYR A 431 -9.90 -49.75 -5.32
CA TYR A 431 -8.82 -49.41 -6.26
C TYR A 431 -8.72 -47.90 -6.53
N SER A 432 -9.85 -47.20 -6.54
CA SER A 432 -9.89 -45.75 -6.75
C SER A 432 -9.21 -44.98 -5.62
N ILE A 433 -9.50 -45.29 -4.35
CA ILE A 433 -8.86 -44.61 -3.21
C ILE A 433 -7.35 -44.86 -3.17
N ILE A 434 -6.89 -46.08 -3.43
CA ILE A 434 -5.44 -46.40 -3.49
C ILE A 434 -4.76 -45.61 -4.60
N THR A 435 -5.39 -45.52 -5.78
CA THR A 435 -4.86 -44.77 -6.93
C THR A 435 -4.80 -43.27 -6.65
N LEU A 436 -5.88 -42.68 -6.11
CA LEU A 436 -5.94 -41.26 -5.76
C LEU A 436 -4.96 -40.89 -4.65
N LEU A 437 -4.77 -41.76 -3.64
CA LEU A 437 -3.78 -41.57 -2.59
C LEU A 437 -2.35 -41.64 -3.16
N GLY A 438 -2.07 -42.57 -4.07
CA GLY A 438 -0.79 -42.66 -4.78
C GLY A 438 -0.48 -41.39 -5.58
N ILE A 439 -1.46 -40.88 -6.34
CA ILE A 439 -1.35 -39.62 -7.09
C ILE A 439 -1.11 -38.44 -6.14
N PHE A 440 -1.87 -38.35 -5.04
CA PHE A 440 -1.75 -37.29 -4.05
C PHE A 440 -0.36 -37.24 -3.40
N ILE A 441 0.17 -38.40 -2.98
CA ILE A 441 1.50 -38.51 -2.38
C ILE A 441 2.58 -38.18 -3.43
N ALA A 442 2.49 -38.75 -4.63
CA ALA A 442 3.45 -38.48 -5.70
C ALA A 442 3.50 -36.98 -6.06
N PHE A 443 2.34 -36.32 -6.18
CA PHE A 443 2.25 -34.88 -6.42
C PHE A 443 2.94 -34.07 -5.32
N HIS A 444 2.66 -34.35 -4.04
CA HIS A 444 3.29 -33.62 -2.93
C HIS A 444 4.80 -33.86 -2.83
N VAL A 445 5.28 -35.08 -3.12
CA VAL A 445 6.73 -35.39 -3.16
C VAL A 445 7.42 -34.67 -4.33
N ILE A 446 6.84 -34.71 -5.53
CA ILE A 446 7.38 -34.01 -6.71
C ILE A 446 7.41 -32.49 -6.44
N PHE A 447 6.33 -31.93 -5.89
CA PHE A 447 6.24 -30.51 -5.53
C PHE A 447 7.30 -30.13 -4.48
N ALA A 448 7.49 -30.94 -3.43
CA ALA A 448 8.50 -30.68 -2.40
C ALA A 448 9.94 -30.75 -2.94
N ILE A 449 10.23 -31.69 -3.85
CA ILE A 449 11.52 -31.78 -4.55
C ILE A 449 11.73 -30.55 -5.43
N TYR A 450 10.72 -30.18 -6.24
CA TYR A 450 10.77 -29.04 -7.13
C TYR A 450 11.01 -27.73 -6.36
N MET A 451 10.24 -27.48 -5.30
CA MET A 451 10.42 -26.32 -4.42
C MET A 451 11.83 -26.26 -3.83
N ARG A 452 12.39 -27.40 -3.38
CA ARG A 452 13.79 -27.43 -2.89
C ARG A 452 14.82 -27.13 -3.98
N LEU A 453 14.62 -27.63 -5.20
CA LEU A 453 15.53 -27.36 -6.31
C LEU A 453 15.49 -25.87 -6.69
N THR A 454 14.30 -25.27 -6.79
CA THR A 454 14.15 -23.82 -7.04
C THR A 454 14.80 -22.98 -5.93
N VAL A 455 14.57 -23.30 -4.65
CA VAL A 455 15.22 -22.63 -3.50
C VAL A 455 16.75 -22.79 -3.52
N SER A 456 17.29 -23.84 -4.12
CA SER A 456 18.74 -24.05 -4.23
C SER A 456 19.37 -23.33 -5.43
N LEU A 457 18.55 -22.79 -6.34
CA LEU A 457 18.98 -22.13 -7.57
C LEU A 457 18.81 -20.59 -7.49
N LEU A 458 18.10 -20.10 -6.47
CA LEU A 458 17.84 -18.70 -6.09
C LEU A 458 18.44 -18.37 -4.72
#